data_AF-A0A944WR45-F1
#
_entry.id   AF-A0A944WR45-F1
#
_cell.length_a   1.000
_cell.length_b   1.000
_cell.length_c   1.000
_cell.angle_alpha   90.00
_cell.angle_beta   90.00
_cell.angle_gamma   90.00
#
_symmetry.space_group_name_H-M   'P 1'
#
loop_
_entity.id
_entity.type
_entity.pdbx_description
1 polymer ?
#
loop_
_entity_poly.entity_id
_entity_poly.type
_entity_poly.pdbx_seq_one_letter_code
_entity_poly.pdbx_strand_id
1 'polypeptide(L)' 'MTSQDNNTPDGEHEHIPFFQRMMDNPFLLLFIGVVMPTVFYILWGVMEIATIPIATY' A
#
# COMPACT_ATOMS: atom_id res chain seq x y z
N MET A 1 14.36 55.50 -5.68
CA MET A 1 14.74 54.23 -5.03
C MET A 1 13.55 53.73 -4.24
N THR A 2 12.65 52.95 -4.84
CA THR A 2 11.67 52.07 -4.17
C THR A 2 10.97 51.24 -5.25
N SER A 3 11.63 50.18 -5.71
CA SER A 3 10.95 49.04 -6.34
C SER A 3 10.95 47.94 -5.30
N GLN A 4 9.89 47.92 -4.51
CA GLN A 4 9.63 46.87 -3.55
C GLN A 4 9.08 45.68 -4.34
N ASP A 5 10.00 44.82 -4.79
CA ASP A 5 9.70 43.52 -5.38
C ASP A 5 9.21 42.61 -4.25
N ASN A 6 7.91 42.66 -4.01
CA ASN A 6 7.21 41.76 -3.10
C ASN A 6 6.86 40.51 -3.90
N ASN A 7 7.85 39.63 -4.06
CA ASN A 7 7.66 38.29 -4.58
C ASN A 7 8.32 37.33 -3.59
N THR A 8 7.72 37.20 -2.40
CA THR A 8 7.90 36.01 -1.58
C THR A 8 7.05 34.92 -2.20
N PRO A 9 7.63 33.84 -2.74
CA PRO A 9 6.84 32.66 -3.09
C PRO A 9 6.34 32.09 -1.76
N ASP A 10 5.06 32.31 -1.49
CA ASP A 10 4.33 31.69 -0.40
C ASP A 10 4.54 30.17 -0.45
N GLY A 11 4.79 29.59 0.73
CA GLY A 11 5.28 28.25 0.92
C GLY A 11 4.69 27.21 -0.03
N GLU A 12 5.56 26.62 -0.84
CA GLU A 12 5.31 25.34 -1.46
C GLU A 12 5.13 24.32 -0.33
N HIS A 13 3.88 24.16 0.11
CA HIS A 13 3.45 22.98 0.82
C HIS A 13 3.68 21.80 -0.12
N GLU A 14 4.91 21.28 -0.10
CA GLU A 14 5.36 20.16 -0.91
C GLU A 14 4.46 18.99 -0.56
N HIS A 15 3.42 18.81 -1.37
CA HIS A 15 2.43 17.76 -1.21
C HIS A 15 3.16 16.46 -1.50
N ILE A 16 3.67 15.83 -0.45
CA ILE A 16 4.33 14.53 -0.50
C ILE A 16 3.36 13.61 -1.25
N PRO A 17 3.74 13.08 -2.43
CA PRO A 17 2.85 12.29 -3.24
C PRO A 17 2.35 11.08 -2.45
N PHE A 18 1.05 10.78 -2.53
CA PHE A 18 0.43 9.70 -1.75
C PHE A 18 1.12 8.34 -1.99
N PHE A 19 1.56 8.10 -3.22
CA PHE A 19 2.29 6.90 -3.60
C PHE A 19 3.70 6.85 -2.98
N GLN A 20 4.37 8.00 -2.83
CA GLN A 20 5.65 8.12 -2.12
C GLN A 20 5.47 7.70 -0.66
N ARG A 21 4.46 8.26 0.03
CA ARG A 21 4.16 7.93 1.43
C ARG A 21 3.77 6.45 1.61
N MET A 22 3.20 5.81 0.61
CA MET A 22 2.94 4.37 0.63
C MET A 22 4.24 3.54 0.57
N MET A 23 5.19 3.93 -0.29
CA MET A 23 6.50 3.27 -0.42
C MET A 23 7.48 3.60 0.72
N ASP A 24 7.36 4.78 1.31
CA ASP A 24 8.24 5.26 2.39
C ASP A 24 7.85 4.67 3.77
N ASN A 25 6.70 4.00 3.88
CA ASN A 25 6.23 3.38 5.10
C ASN A 25 6.58 1.88 5.13
N PRO A 26 7.66 1.47 5.82
CA PRO A 26 8.13 0.08 5.81
C PRO A 26 7.09 -0.89 6.40
N PHE A 27 6.26 -0.47 7.35
CA PHE A 27 5.18 -1.28 7.89
C PHE A 27 4.06 -1.54 6.89
N LEU A 28 3.76 -0.57 6.01
CA LEU A 28 2.73 -0.72 5.00
C LEU A 28 3.22 -1.65 3.88
N LEU A 29 4.48 -1.51 3.48
CA LEU A 29 5.16 -2.46 2.58
C LEU A 29 5.21 -3.88 3.19
N LEU A 30 5.54 -4.01 4.47
CA LEU A 30 5.54 -5.29 5.18
C LEU A 30 4.13 -5.88 5.26
N PHE A 31 3.12 -5.05 5.53
CA PHE A 31 1.74 -5.48 5.57
C PHE A 31 1.31 -6.05 4.22
N ILE A 32 1.48 -5.33 3.12
CA ILE A 32 1.20 -5.86 1.78
C ILE A 32 2.02 -7.13 1.51
N GLY A 33 3.30 -7.14 1.88
CA GLY A 33 4.21 -8.27 1.66
C GLY A 33 3.81 -9.56 2.39
N VAL A 34 3.21 -9.46 3.57
CA VAL A 34 2.72 -10.63 4.33
C VAL A 34 1.27 -10.94 3.98
N VAL A 35 0.40 -9.93 3.86
CA VAL A 35 -1.03 -10.12 3.61
C VAL A 35 -1.29 -10.72 2.24
N MET A 36 -0.55 -10.32 1.20
CA MET A 36 -0.70 -10.89 -0.15
C MET A 36 -0.55 -12.42 -0.15
N PRO A 37 0.60 -13.00 0.27
CA PRO A 37 0.75 -14.44 0.31
C PRO A 37 -0.20 -15.09 1.32
N THR A 38 -0.45 -14.48 2.48
CA THR A 38 -1.38 -15.06 3.47
C THR A 38 -2.78 -15.25 2.91
N VAL A 39 -3.37 -14.22 2.29
CA VAL A 39 -4.70 -14.32 1.68
C VAL A 39 -4.68 -15.31 0.52
N PHE A 40 -3.64 -15.28 -0.30
CA PHE A 40 -3.50 -16.22 -1.42
C PHE A 40 -3.45 -17.68 -0.95
N TYR A 41 -2.67 -17.99 0.08
CA TYR A 41 -2.59 -19.33 0.68
C TYR A 41 -3.90 -19.75 1.35
N ILE A 42 -4.61 -18.82 2.00
CA ILE A 42 -5.92 -19.13 2.59
C ILE A 42 -6.92 -19.46 1.49
N LEU A 43 -7.03 -18.62 0.45
CA LEU A 43 -7.95 -18.86 -0.67
C LEU A 43 -7.61 -20.16 -1.38
N TRP A 44 -6.34 -20.40 -1.64
CA TRP A 44 -5.87 -21.64 -2.25
C TRP A 44 -6.18 -22.85 -1.37
N GLY A 45 -5.89 -22.81 -0.07
CA GLY A 45 -6.18 -23.90 0.86
C GLY A 45 -7.67 -24.17 1.03
N VAL A 46 -8.51 -23.13 1.01
CA VAL A 46 -9.97 -23.28 1.04
C VAL A 46 -10.48 -23.94 -0.24
N MET A 47 -9.98 -23.51 -1.40
CA MET A 47 -10.30 -24.15 -2.68
C MET A 47 -9.82 -25.61 -2.70
N GLU A 48 -8.61 -25.89 -2.22
CA GLU A 48 -8.05 -27.25 -2.11
C GLU A 48 -8.98 -28.14 -1.28
N ILE A 49 -9.33 -27.72 -0.06
CA ILE A 49 -10.22 -28.48 0.83
C ILE A 49 -11.61 -28.69 0.21
N ALA A 50 -12.17 -27.66 -0.45
CA ALA A 50 -13.47 -27.75 -1.10
C ALA A 50 -13.48 -28.70 -2.31
N THR A 51 -12.33 -28.91 -2.95
CA THR A 51 -12.20 -29.77 -4.14
C THR A 51 -11.85 -31.21 -3.77
N ILE A 52 -11.37 -31.46 -2.53
CA ILE A 52 -11.13 -32.82 -2.05
C ILE A 52 -12.47 -33.55 -1.97
N PRO A 53 -12.68 -34.62 -2.76
CA PRO A 53 -13.87 -35.42 -2.63
C PRO A 53 -13.84 -36.11 -1.26
N ILE A 54 -14.86 -35.84 -0.45
CA ILE A 54 -15.09 -36.56 0.80
C ILE A 54 -15.41 -38.01 0.46
N ALA A 55 -14.38 -38.86 0.48
CA ALA A 55 -14.51 -40.30 0.30
C ALA A 55 -15.42 -40.83 1.41
N THR A 56 -16.69 -40.97 1.07
CA THR A 56 -17.72 -41.50 1.95
C THR A 56 -17.85 -42.97 1.61
N TYR A 57 -17.13 -43.79 2.39
CA TYR A 57 -17.07 -45.27 2.42
C TYR A 57 -16.37 -45.99 1.26
#